data_AF-A0A1F7XXA2-F1
#
_entry.id   AF-A0A1F7XXA2-F1
#
_cell.length_a   1.000
_cell.length_b   1.000
_cell.length_c   1.000
_cell.angle_alpha   90.00
_cell.angle_beta   90.00
_cell.angle_gamma   90.00
#
_symmetry.space_group_name_H-M   'P 1'
#
loop_
_entity.id
_entity.type
_entity.pdbx_description
1 polymer ?
#
loop_
_entity_poly.entity_id
_entity_poly.type
_entity_poly.pdbx_seq_one_letter_code
_entity_poly.pdbx_strand_id
1 'polypeptide(L)'
;MDNLLAQFTIGSIRPPIPPWVYGGIISGEGGQGSLTFFATNIIRLIIVIGGLYAFFNFIFAGYAFLSAGGDPKKIVDAWGKIWQTIVGVIFMFVAFLIGAVISALFYGGPLVIFRLRLFGPY
;
A
#
# COMPACT_ATOMS: atom_id res chain seq x y z
N MET A 1 40.52 24.63 35.90
CA MET A 1 40.48 25.44 34.66
C MET A 1 40.91 24.50 33.57
N ASP A 2 40.02 24.06 32.68
CA ASP A 2 40.32 23.43 31.38
C ASP A 2 38.97 23.12 30.71
N ASN A 3 38.31 24.17 30.23
CA ASN A 3 37.03 24.11 29.52
C ASN A 3 36.95 25.30 28.56
N LEU A 4 37.90 25.49 27.64
CA LEU A 4 37.84 26.61 26.68
C LEU A 4 38.59 26.38 25.34
N LEU A 5 38.68 25.15 24.80
CA LEU A 5 39.35 24.93 23.50
C LEU A 5 38.55 24.18 22.41
N ALA A 6 37.25 23.96 22.59
CA ALA A 6 36.42 23.27 21.58
C ALA A 6 35.46 24.19 20.78
N GLN A 7 35.73 25.50 20.73
CA GLN A 7 34.83 26.42 20.00
C GLN A 7 35.57 27.56 19.29
N PHE A 8 36.63 27.27 18.54
CA PHE A 8 37.10 28.19 17.50
C PHE A 8 36.49 27.82 16.15
N THR A 9 35.49 28.62 15.78
CA THR A 9 34.83 28.67 14.48
C THR A 9 35.82 29.10 13.39
N ILE A 10 36.37 28.14 12.64
CA ILE A 10 36.73 28.33 11.23
C ILE A 10 36.29 27.05 10.50
N GLY A 11 35.10 27.10 9.89
CA GLY A 11 34.54 26.02 9.07
C GLY A 11 34.13 24.80 9.89
N SER A 12 32.82 24.61 10.10
CA SER A 12 32.30 23.35 10.64
C SER A 12 32.69 22.21 9.71
N ILE A 13 33.73 21.45 10.05
CA ILE A 13 33.97 20.14 9.45
C ILE A 13 32.82 19.28 9.93
N ARG A 14 31.78 19.18 9.10
CA ARG A 14 30.70 18.22 9.31
C ARG A 14 31.39 16.85 9.40
N PRO A 15 31.14 16.05 10.45
CA PRO A 15 31.65 14.69 10.49
C PRO A 15 31.24 13.98 9.18
N PRO A 16 32.11 13.15 8.60
CA PRO A 16 31.76 12.39 7.41
C PRO A 16 30.45 11.66 7.70
N ILE A 17 29.52 11.76 6.75
CA ILE A 17 28.23 11.08 6.80
C ILE A 17 28.51 9.62 7.20
N PRO A 18 27.97 9.15 8.33
CA PRO A 18 28.35 7.85 8.82
C PRO A 18 28.06 6.73 7.80
N PRO A 19 28.87 5.65 7.75
CA PRO A 19 28.70 4.58 6.76
C PRO A 19 27.29 3.98 6.70
N TRP A 20 26.57 3.99 7.83
CA TRP A 20 25.18 3.53 7.93
C TRP A 20 24.16 4.40 7.20
N VAL A 21 24.50 5.64 6.83
CA VAL A 21 23.66 6.52 6.00
C VAL A 21 23.80 6.16 4.51
N TYR A 22 24.93 5.60 4.09
CA TYR A 22 25.10 5.10 2.71
C TYR A 22 24.33 3.79 2.46
N GLY A 23 23.93 3.09 3.52
CA GLY A 23 22.95 2.00 3.41
C GLY A 23 21.59 2.47 2.90
N GLY A 24 21.27 3.77 3.03
CA GLY A 24 19.98 4.38 2.71
C GLY A 24 19.44 4.21 1.29
N ILE A 25 20.31 3.89 0.32
CA ILE A 25 19.89 3.68 -1.09
C ILE A 25 19.48 2.20 -1.32
N ILE A 26 19.94 1.27 -0.48
CA ILE A 26 19.60 -0.16 -0.55
C ILE A 26 18.58 -0.55 0.53
N SER A 27 18.64 0.12 1.67
CA SER A 27 17.66 0.13 2.76
C SER A 27 17.06 1.52 2.84
N GLY A 28 16.00 1.78 2.08
CA GLY A 28 15.25 3.03 2.17
C GLY A 28 14.94 3.40 3.63
N GLU A 29 14.98 4.69 3.93
CA GLU A 29 14.64 5.28 5.22
C GLU A 29 13.62 4.44 6.00
N GLY A 30 14.08 3.81 7.09
CA GLY A 30 13.26 2.90 7.90
C GLY A 30 13.51 1.41 7.67
N GLY A 31 14.76 0.99 7.44
CA GLY A 31 15.21 -0.39 7.71
C GLY A 31 14.57 -1.50 6.87
N GLN A 32 13.86 -1.19 5.78
CA GLN A 32 13.19 -2.20 4.94
C GLN A 32 13.98 -2.41 3.67
N GLY A 33 14.40 -3.66 3.45
CA GLY A 33 15.06 -4.07 2.22
C GLY A 33 14.23 -3.68 1.00
N SER A 34 14.91 -3.32 -0.08
CA SER A 34 14.36 -2.97 -1.39
C SER A 34 13.15 -3.83 -1.83
N LEU A 35 13.15 -5.12 -1.50
CA LEU A 35 12.04 -6.05 -1.80
C LEU A 35 10.73 -5.68 -1.09
N THR A 36 10.78 -5.24 0.15
CA THR A 36 9.60 -4.83 0.93
C THR A 36 8.97 -3.57 0.33
N PHE A 37 9.79 -2.59 -0.06
CA PHE A 37 9.30 -1.38 -0.72
C PHE A 37 8.63 -1.71 -2.08
N PHE A 38 9.26 -2.58 -2.86
CA PHE A 38 8.71 -3.04 -4.14
C PHE A 38 7.37 -3.77 -3.96
N ALA A 39 7.29 -4.72 -3.03
CA ALA A 39 6.06 -5.46 -2.73
C ALA A 39 4.92 -4.52 -2.28
N THR A 40 5.24 -3.53 -1.46
CA THR A 40 4.27 -2.52 -0.99
C THR A 40 3.69 -1.72 -2.14
N ASN A 41 4.54 -1.27 -3.05
CA ASN A 41 4.10 -0.50 -4.21
C ASN A 41 3.22 -1.34 -5.14
N ILE A 42 3.54 -2.62 -5.33
CA ILE A 42 2.69 -3.53 -6.11
C ILE A 42 1.32 -3.68 -5.46
N ILE A 43 1.26 -3.95 -4.15
CA ILE A 43 -0.01 -4.13 -3.44
C ILE A 43 -0.86 -2.86 -3.54
N ARG A 44 -0.25 -1.67 -3.34
CA ARG A 44 -0.94 -0.39 -3.50
C ARG A 44 -1.46 -0.19 -4.92
N LEU A 45 -0.65 -0.53 -5.93
CA LEU A 45 -1.03 -0.41 -7.33
C LEU A 45 -2.22 -1.32 -7.68
N ILE A 46 -2.21 -2.57 -7.21
CA ILE A 46 -3.31 -3.52 -7.42
C ILE A 46 -4.60 -3.00 -6.78
N ILE A 47 -4.54 -2.44 -5.57
CA ILE A 47 -5.73 -1.89 -4.90
C ILE A 47 -6.30 -0.70 -5.68
N VAL A 48 -5.44 0.22 -6.14
CA VAL A 48 -5.89 1.39 -6.93
C VAL A 48 -6.50 0.97 -8.26
N ILE A 49 -5.82 0.09 -9.00
CA ILE A 49 -6.31 -0.43 -10.29
C ILE A 49 -7.61 -1.21 -10.09
N GLY A 50 -7.67 -2.04 -9.05
CA GLY A 50 -8.84 -2.83 -8.71
C GLY A 50 -10.06 -1.96 -8.36
N GLY A 51 -9.86 -0.93 -7.54
CA GLY A 51 -10.91 0.03 -7.20
C GLY A 51 -11.40 0.81 -8.43
N LEU A 52 -10.48 1.24 -9.29
CA LEU A 52 -10.83 1.96 -10.52
C LEU A 52 -11.59 1.06 -11.51
N TYR A 53 -11.16 -0.19 -11.67
CA TYR A 53 -11.83 -1.18 -12.50
C TYR A 53 -13.25 -1.48 -12.00
N ALA A 54 -13.42 -1.62 -10.69
CA ALA A 54 -14.73 -1.81 -10.08
C ALA A 54 -15.65 -0.62 -10.33
N PHE A 55 -15.14 0.61 -10.17
CA PHE A 55 -15.89 1.84 -10.42
C PHE A 55 -16.41 1.91 -11.86
N PHE A 56 -15.53 1.71 -12.85
CA PHE A 56 -15.94 1.74 -14.26
C PHE A 56 -16.90 0.61 -14.62
N ASN A 57 -16.67 -0.61 -14.11
CA ASN A 57 -17.61 -1.70 -14.34
C ASN A 57 -18.99 -1.42 -13.76
N PHE A 58 -19.08 -0.79 -12.59
CA PHE A 58 -20.36 -0.42 -12.00
C PHE A 58 -21.13 0.55 -12.90
N ILE A 59 -20.43 1.55 -13.46
CA ILE A 59 -21.02 2.50 -14.42
C ILE A 59 -21.51 1.78 -15.68
N PHE A 60 -20.67 0.95 -16.30
CA PHE A 60 -21.03 0.25 -17.52
C PHE A 60 -22.16 -0.76 -17.30
N ALA A 61 -22.16 -1.44 -16.16
CA ALA A 61 -23.20 -2.40 -15.82
C ALA A 61 -24.53 -1.70 -15.51
N GLY A 62 -24.49 -0.56 -14.83
CA GLY A 62 -25.66 0.30 -14.64
C GLY A 62 -26.23 0.82 -15.97
N TYR A 63 -25.36 1.29 -16.87
CA TYR A 63 -25.79 1.73 -18.20
C TYR A 63 -26.37 0.57 -19.03
N ALA A 64 -25.74 -0.61 -19.00
CA ALA A 64 -26.24 -1.80 -19.70
C ALA A 64 -27.59 -2.25 -19.15
N PHE A 65 -27.80 -2.17 -17.83
CA PHE A 65 -29.06 -2.49 -17.18
C PHE A 65 -30.17 -1.50 -17.58
N LEU A 66 -29.88 -0.19 -17.58
CA LEU A 66 -30.83 0.85 -18.00
C LEU A 66 -31.14 0.77 -19.51
N SER A 67 -30.14 0.48 -20.34
CA SER A 67 -30.28 0.37 -21.79
C SER A 67 -30.95 -0.94 -22.25
N ALA A 68 -31.16 -1.91 -21.36
CA ALA A 68 -31.75 -3.19 -21.73
C ALA A 68 -33.25 -3.10 -22.08
N GLY A 69 -33.95 -2.03 -21.67
CA GLY A 69 -35.25 -1.62 -22.23
C GLY A 69 -36.37 -2.67 -22.22
N GLY A 70 -36.26 -3.73 -21.42
CA GLY A 70 -37.22 -4.85 -21.37
C GLY A 70 -36.80 -6.13 -22.11
N ASP A 71 -35.61 -6.17 -22.69
CA ASP A 71 -35.05 -7.31 -23.43
C ASP A 71 -34.36 -8.29 -22.42
N PRO A 72 -35.01 -9.41 -22.04
CA PRO A 72 -34.59 -10.21 -20.88
C PRO A 72 -33.19 -10.80 -21.03
N LYS A 73 -32.75 -11.08 -22.26
CA LYS A 73 -31.41 -11.59 -22.54
C LYS A 73 -30.31 -10.58 -22.18
N LYS A 74 -30.52 -9.31 -22.50
CA LYS A 74 -29.57 -8.23 -22.17
C LYS A 74 -29.56 -7.91 -20.68
N ILE A 75 -30.70 -8.07 -20.00
CA ILE A 75 -30.79 -7.93 -18.55
C ILE A 75 -29.95 -9.00 -17.85
N VAL A 76 -30.05 -10.26 -18.29
CA VAL A 76 -29.25 -11.37 -17.73
C VAL A 76 -27.75 -11.13 -17.96
N ASP A 77 -27.36 -10.68 -19.15
CA ASP A 77 -25.97 -10.37 -19.45
C ASP A 77 -25.44 -9.18 -18.62
N ALA A 78 -26.25 -8.13 -18.44
CA ALA A 78 -25.92 -6.99 -17.58
C ALA A 78 -25.77 -7.43 -16.11
N TRP A 79 -26.68 -8.28 -15.63
CA TRP A 79 -26.63 -8.84 -14.28
C TRP A 79 -25.38 -9.67 -14.04
N GLY A 80 -24.96 -10.46 -15.03
CA GLY A 80 -23.71 -11.21 -14.98
C GLY A 80 -22.48 -10.32 -14.74
N LYS A 81 -22.42 -9.17 -15.41
CA LYS A 81 -21.33 -8.18 -15.24
C LYS A 81 -21.33 -7.54 -13.85
N ILE A 82 -22.52 -7.21 -13.33
CA ILE A 82 -22.66 -6.69 -11.96
C ILE A 82 -22.13 -7.71 -10.96
N TRP A 83 -22.54 -8.97 -11.11
CA TRP A 83 -22.14 -10.04 -10.21
C TRP A 83 -20.62 -10.25 -10.21
N GLN A 84 -20.00 -10.33 -11.39
CA GLN A 84 -18.54 -10.47 -11.51
C GLN A 84 -17.79 -9.31 -10.84
N THR A 85 -18.31 -8.09 -10.96
CA THR A 85 -17.72 -6.90 -10.35
C THR A 85 -17.83 -6.96 -8.82
N ILE A 86 -19.01 -7.30 -8.30
CA ILE A 86 -19.25 -7.45 -6.86
C ILE A 86 -18.33 -8.53 -6.27
N VAL A 87 -18.22 -9.68 -6.93
CA VAL A 87 -17.34 -10.76 -6.51
C VAL A 87 -15.88 -10.29 -6.46
N GLY A 88 -15.41 -9.56 -7.48
CA GLY A 88 -14.06 -9.00 -7.50
C GLY A 88 -13.78 -8.04 -6.35
N VAL A 89 -14.72 -7.14 -6.05
CA VAL A 89 -14.59 -6.18 -4.93
C VAL A 89 -14.59 -6.90 -3.59
N ILE A 90 -15.51 -7.84 -3.38
CA ILE A 90 -15.58 -8.64 -2.15
C ILE A 90 -14.29 -9.41 -1.95
N PHE A 91 -13.73 -10.00 -3.01
CA PHE A 91 -12.46 -10.73 -2.93
C PHE A 91 -11.31 -9.83 -2.47
N MET A 92 -11.22 -8.59 -2.98
CA MET A 92 -10.23 -7.62 -2.51
C MET A 92 -10.43 -7.25 -1.03
N PHE A 93 -11.67 -7.06 -0.59
CA PHE A 93 -12.00 -6.81 0.81
C PHE A 93 -11.60 -7.97 1.72
N VAL A 94 -11.88 -9.21 1.31
CA VAL A 94 -11.53 -10.41 2.07
C VAL A 94 -10.02 -10.57 2.15
N ALA A 95 -9.28 -10.33 1.07
CA ALA A 95 -7.82 -10.35 1.09
C ALA A 95 -7.25 -9.33 2.09
N PHE A 96 -7.82 -8.12 2.11
CA PHE A 96 -7.44 -7.09 3.07
C PHE A 96 -7.77 -7.50 4.51
N LEU A 97 -8.95 -8.06 4.76
CA LEU A 97 -9.37 -8.53 6.08
C LEU A 97 -8.46 -9.65 6.59
N ILE A 98 -8.10 -10.63 5.75
CA ILE A 98 -7.17 -11.70 6.11
C ILE A 98 -5.81 -11.10 6.47
N GLY A 99 -5.29 -10.17 5.67
CA GLY A 99 -4.07 -9.45 5.99
C GLY A 99 -4.17 -8.72 7.33
N ALA A 100 -5.30 -8.05 7.61
CA ALA A 100 -5.51 -7.34 8.86
C ALA A 100 -5.59 -8.28 10.07
N VAL A 101 -6.22 -9.43 9.93
CA VAL A 101 -6.30 -10.46 10.99
C VAL A 101 -4.92 -11.04 11.29
N ILE A 102 -4.16 -11.40 10.24
CA ILE A 102 -2.78 -11.87 10.39
C ILE A 102 -1.93 -10.77 11.04
N SER A 103 -2.07 -9.52 10.60
CA SER A 103 -1.39 -8.38 11.20
C SER A 103 -1.70 -8.24 12.68
N ALA A 104 -2.98 -8.34 13.06
CA ALA A 104 -3.42 -8.22 14.44
C ALA A 104 -2.85 -9.35 15.31
N LEU A 105 -2.80 -10.57 14.79
CA LEU A 105 -2.31 -11.74 15.52
C LEU A 105 -0.80 -11.70 15.77
N PHE A 106 -0.02 -11.33 14.75
CA PHE A 106 1.45 -11.37 14.83
C PHE A 106 2.09 -10.07 15.32
N TYR A 107 1.45 -8.93 15.10
CA TYR A 107 2.03 -7.61 15.37
C TYR A 107 1.22 -6.77 16.37
N GLY A 108 0.20 -7.35 17.00
CA GLY A 108 -0.62 -6.70 18.04
C GLY A 108 -1.49 -5.55 17.52
N GLY A 109 -1.56 -5.34 16.20
CA GLY A 109 -2.30 -4.26 15.58
C GLY A 109 -2.80 -4.62 14.17
N PRO A 110 -4.09 -4.40 13.85
CA PRO A 110 -4.67 -4.81 12.56
C PRO A 110 -4.09 -4.11 11.34
N LEU A 111 -3.40 -2.98 11.52
CA LEU A 111 -2.90 -2.13 10.44
C LEU A 111 -1.37 -2.07 10.37
N VAL A 112 -0.66 -2.86 11.18
CA VAL A 112 0.80 -2.77 11.30
C VAL A 112 1.51 -3.25 10.03
N ILE A 113 1.01 -4.29 9.35
CA ILE A 113 1.59 -4.71 8.06
C ILE A 113 1.25 -3.74 6.91
N PHE A 114 0.22 -2.92 7.07
CA PHE A 114 -0.19 -1.93 6.06
C PHE A 114 0.49 -0.58 6.30
N ARG A 115 0.88 -0.29 7.55
CA ARG A 115 1.88 0.72 7.93
C ARG A 115 3.21 0.04 8.12
N LEU A 116 3.82 -0.38 7.01
CA LEU A 116 5.18 -0.92 7.02
C LEU A 116 6.14 0.05 7.74
N ARG A 117 6.39 -0.23 9.01
CA ARG A 117 7.47 0.29 9.84
C ARG A 117 8.13 -0.95 10.43
N LEU A 118 9.31 -1.30 9.92
CA LEU A 118 10.12 -2.31 10.55
C LEU A 118 10.64 -1.73 11.87
N PHE A 119 10.30 -2.41 12.98
CA PHE A 119 11.04 -2.25 14.22
C PHE A 119 12.46 -2.78 13.97
N GLY A 120 13.39 -1.86 13.72
CA GLY A 120 14.81 -2.15 13.88
C GLY A 120 15.16 -2.14 15.37
N PRO A 121 15.99 -3.07 15.85
CA PRO A 121 16.54 -2.99 17.20
C PRO A 121 17.39 -1.73 17.33
N TYR A 122 17.44 -1.20 18.55
CA TYR A 122 18.27 -0.07 18.99
C TYR A 122 19.68 -0.08 18.40
#